data_AF-A0A7W3JHP3-F1
#
_entry.id   AF-A0A7W3JHP3-F1
#
_cell.length_a   1.000
_cell.length_b   1.000
_cell.length_c   1.000
_cell.angle_alpha   90.00
_cell.angle_beta   90.00
_cell.angle_gamma   90.00
#
_symmetry.space_group_name_H-M   'P 1'
#
loop_
_entity.id
_entity.type
_entity.pdbx_description
1 polymer ?
#
loop_
_entity_poly.entity_id
_entity_poly.type
_entity_poly.pdbx_seq_one_letter_code
_entity_poly.pdbx_strand_id
1 'polypeptide(L)'
;MTETRLAYLACASVAVELLGRPEVASTWSLGAVRDGLRVADVAAALGGCLAVTAADTPATRVTTLHPTATTVAAEARAAFDRLDGRSAGSRPPVDDPSGDPPLDGASGRPADDALAGSLADLALALEDLALSVAQHVDVSPSTARAALELLVASARRSRGGLASLDGFARSLRATEDAARV
;
A
#
# COMPACT_ATOMS: atom_id res chain seq x y z
N MET A 1 -6.53 20.05 0.22
CA MET A 1 -6.06 18.67 0.40
C MET A 1 -4.70 18.75 1.05
N THR A 2 -4.50 18.13 2.21
CA THR A 2 -3.23 18.19 2.94
C THR A 2 -2.14 17.35 2.26
N GLU A 3 -0.88 17.72 2.49
CA GLU A 3 0.30 17.01 1.96
C GLU A 3 0.30 15.54 2.40
N THR A 4 -0.07 15.26 3.65
CA THR A 4 -0.22 13.91 4.19
C THR A 4 -1.26 13.08 3.45
N ARG A 5 -2.42 13.66 3.12
CA ARG A 5 -3.45 12.96 2.35
C ARG A 5 -2.99 12.64 0.94
N LEU A 6 -2.29 13.57 0.28
CA LEU A 6 -1.70 13.34 -1.04
C LEU A 6 -0.66 12.21 -0.99
N ALA A 7 0.22 12.22 0.02
CA ALA A 7 1.23 11.18 0.22
C ALA A 7 0.58 9.82 0.48
N TYR A 8 -0.47 9.77 1.31
CA TYR A 8 -1.21 8.55 1.59
C TYR A 8 -1.88 7.99 0.34
N LEU A 9 -2.62 8.81 -0.41
CA LEU A 9 -3.28 8.32 -1.63
C LEU A 9 -2.28 7.90 -2.70
N ALA A 10 -1.13 8.57 -2.81
CA ALA A 10 -0.05 8.13 -3.70
C ALA A 10 0.48 6.75 -3.29
N CYS A 11 0.75 6.55 -1.99
CA CYS A 11 1.20 5.26 -1.45
C CYS A 11 0.14 4.16 -1.66
N ALA A 12 -1.13 4.47 -1.39
CA ALA A 12 -2.25 3.55 -1.57
C ALA A 12 -2.46 3.16 -3.03
N SER A 13 -2.30 4.10 -3.97
CA SER A 13 -2.36 3.80 -5.40
C SER A 13 -1.29 2.79 -5.80
N VAL A 14 -0.05 2.98 -5.36
CA VAL A 14 1.05 2.04 -5.63
C VAL A 14 0.80 0.67 -4.99
N ALA A 15 0.25 0.63 -3.77
CA ALA A 15 -0.13 -0.61 -3.11
C ALA A 15 -1.18 -1.40 -3.88
N VAL A 16 -2.22 -0.73 -4.38
CA VAL A 16 -3.25 -1.36 -5.21
C VAL A 16 -2.69 -1.86 -6.53
N GLU A 17 -1.84 -1.07 -7.19
CA GLU A 17 -1.17 -1.49 -8.42
C GLU A 17 -0.31 -2.73 -8.18
N LEU A 18 0.50 -2.76 -7.12
CA LEU A 18 1.31 -3.91 -6.75
C LEU A 18 0.46 -5.16 -6.49
N LEU A 19 -0.62 -5.05 -5.71
CA LEU A 19 -1.52 -6.16 -5.42
C LEU A 19 -2.19 -6.72 -6.68
N GLY A 20 -2.46 -5.88 -7.68
CA GLY A 20 -3.05 -6.28 -8.95
C GLY A 20 -2.07 -6.94 -9.94
N ARG A 21 -0.78 -7.04 -9.60
CA ARG A 21 0.24 -7.58 -10.49
C ARG A 21 0.17 -9.11 -10.60
N PRO A 22 0.39 -9.69 -11.79
CA PRO A 22 0.42 -11.14 -11.98
C PRO A 22 1.54 -11.81 -11.18
N GLU A 23 2.64 -11.09 -10.90
CA GLU A 23 3.74 -11.59 -10.10
C GLU A 23 3.28 -11.97 -8.68
N VAL A 24 2.44 -11.15 -8.03
CA VAL A 24 1.88 -11.45 -6.71
C VAL A 24 1.07 -12.75 -6.73
N ALA A 25 0.28 -12.97 -7.78
CA ALA A 25 -0.50 -14.20 -7.94
C ALA A 25 0.41 -15.42 -8.16
N SER A 26 1.48 -15.27 -8.95
CA SER A 26 2.43 -16.36 -9.23
C SER A 26 3.26 -16.76 -8.00
N THR A 27 3.52 -15.82 -7.10
CA THR A 27 4.32 -16.04 -5.89
C THR A 27 3.46 -16.27 -4.64
N TRP A 28 2.13 -16.34 -4.77
CA TRP A 28 1.15 -16.30 -3.66
C TRP A 28 1.45 -17.29 -2.53
N SER A 29 1.84 -18.51 -2.88
CA SER A 29 2.13 -19.59 -1.93
C SER A 29 3.60 -19.69 -1.50
N LEU A 30 4.48 -18.85 -2.04
CA LEU A 30 5.91 -18.85 -1.73
C LEU A 30 6.18 -18.12 -0.42
N GLY A 31 7.37 -18.34 0.15
CA GLY A 31 7.82 -17.66 1.36
C GLY A 31 7.93 -16.15 1.14
N ALA A 32 7.73 -15.36 2.20
CA ALA A 32 8.01 -13.92 2.21
C ALA A 32 9.45 -13.65 2.68
N VAL A 33 9.89 -12.40 2.63
CA VAL A 33 11.18 -11.98 3.21
C VAL A 33 11.17 -12.09 4.74
N ARG A 34 9.99 -12.02 5.36
CA ARG A 34 9.81 -12.21 6.80
C ARG A 34 9.67 -13.69 7.13
N ASP A 35 10.54 -14.16 8.02
CA ASP A 35 10.60 -15.56 8.44
C ASP A 35 9.23 -16.09 8.87
N GLY A 36 8.86 -17.26 8.33
CA GLY A 36 7.62 -17.96 8.66
C GLY A 36 6.35 -17.41 7.99
N LEU A 37 6.45 -16.33 7.21
CA LEU A 37 5.32 -15.79 6.45
C LEU A 37 5.36 -16.22 4.98
N ARG A 38 4.18 -16.23 4.34
CA ARG A 38 4.01 -16.36 2.89
C ARG A 38 3.72 -15.01 2.26
N VAL A 39 3.91 -14.91 0.95
CA VAL A 39 3.51 -13.72 0.18
C VAL A 39 2.02 -13.40 0.39
N ALA A 40 1.16 -14.41 0.48
CA ALA A 40 -0.26 -14.25 0.81
C ALA A 40 -0.51 -13.51 2.13
N ASP A 41 0.28 -13.79 3.17
CA ASP A 41 0.11 -13.17 4.49
C ASP A 41 0.47 -11.68 4.45
N VAL A 42 1.56 -11.35 3.74
CA VAL A 42 2.01 -9.96 3.56
C VAL A 42 1.06 -9.18 2.66
N ALA A 43 0.56 -9.79 1.58
CA ALA A 43 -0.43 -9.18 0.69
C ALA A 43 -1.76 -8.91 1.41
N ALA A 44 -2.21 -9.86 2.25
CA ALA A 44 -3.40 -9.68 3.08
C ALA A 44 -3.21 -8.56 4.12
N ALA A 45 -2.03 -8.45 4.72
CA ALA A 45 -1.71 -7.36 5.65
C ALA A 45 -1.78 -5.98 4.95
N LEU A 46 -1.20 -5.87 3.76
CA LEU A 46 -1.26 -4.64 2.95
C LEU A 46 -2.70 -4.27 2.57
N GLY A 47 -3.50 -5.23 2.10
CA GLY A 47 -4.93 -5.02 1.83
C GLY A 47 -5.71 -4.61 3.08
N GLY A 48 -5.35 -5.19 4.23
CA GLY A 48 -5.90 -4.84 5.55
C GLY A 48 -5.61 -3.40 5.95
N CYS A 49 -4.39 -2.88 5.73
CA CYS A 49 -4.05 -1.48 6.00
C CYS A 49 -4.96 -0.51 5.23
N LEU A 50 -5.22 -0.79 3.95
CA LEU A 50 -6.13 0.00 3.11
C LEU A 50 -7.58 -0.11 3.60
N ALA A 51 -8.03 -1.32 3.92
CA ALA A 51 -9.41 -1.56 4.36
C ALA A 51 -9.73 -0.90 5.71
N VAL A 52 -8.80 -0.95 6.67
CA VAL A 52 -8.94 -0.29 7.98
C VAL A 52 -9.04 1.21 7.83
N THR A 53 -8.21 1.79 6.94
CA THR A 53 -8.21 3.25 6.73
C THR A 53 -9.43 3.72 5.93
N ALA A 54 -9.97 2.87 5.06
CA ALA A 54 -11.16 3.15 4.24
C ALA A 54 -12.49 2.94 4.98
N ALA A 55 -12.50 2.35 6.18
CA ALA A 55 -13.71 2.07 6.93
C ALA A 55 -14.05 3.23 7.90
N ASP A 56 -15.27 3.78 7.81
CA ASP A 56 -15.81 4.75 8.80
C ASP A 56 -16.33 4.09 10.08
N THR A 57 -16.29 2.75 10.18
CA THR A 57 -16.81 2.01 11.35
C THR A 57 -15.98 0.75 11.56
N PRO A 58 -15.69 0.38 12.83
CA PRO A 58 -14.91 -0.81 13.10
C PRO A 58 -15.76 -2.04 12.76
N ALA A 59 -15.11 -2.99 12.09
CA ALA A 59 -15.59 -4.35 11.83
C ALA A 59 -16.73 -4.51 10.80
N THR A 60 -16.32 -4.63 9.55
CA THR A 60 -16.76 -5.82 8.79
C THR A 60 -15.53 -6.47 8.17
N ARG A 61 -14.77 -7.19 9.00
CA ARG A 61 -13.80 -8.18 8.50
C ARG A 61 -14.60 -9.31 7.86
N VAL A 62 -15.05 -9.12 6.63
CA VAL A 62 -15.31 -10.28 5.77
C VAL A 62 -13.96 -10.61 5.15
N THR A 63 -13.08 -11.19 5.96
CA THR A 63 -11.97 -11.99 5.43
C THR A 63 -12.62 -13.18 4.75
N THR A 64 -12.62 -13.20 3.42
CA THR A 64 -12.88 -14.44 2.66
C THR A 64 -12.07 -15.56 3.31
N LEU A 65 -12.74 -16.63 3.75
CA LEU A 65 -12.10 -17.85 4.21
C LEU A 65 -11.25 -18.37 3.04
N HIS A 66 -9.93 -18.15 3.10
CA HIS A 66 -8.95 -18.35 2.01
C HIS A 66 -8.93 -17.22 0.96
N PRO A 67 -8.30 -16.07 1.28
CA PRO A 67 -8.08 -15.03 0.28
C PRO A 67 -7.20 -15.54 -0.86
N THR A 68 -7.55 -15.14 -2.08
CA THR A 68 -6.72 -15.30 -3.27
C THR A 68 -6.10 -13.95 -3.65
N ALA A 69 -5.05 -13.96 -4.46
CA ALA A 69 -4.45 -12.71 -4.97
C ALA A 69 -5.51 -11.80 -5.62
N THR A 70 -6.41 -12.38 -6.41
CA THR A 70 -7.48 -11.64 -7.10
C THR A 70 -8.47 -11.03 -6.12
N THR A 71 -8.88 -11.75 -5.06
CA THR A 71 -9.83 -11.20 -4.09
C THR A 71 -9.19 -10.08 -3.27
N VAL A 72 -7.94 -10.23 -2.84
CA VAL A 72 -7.23 -9.18 -2.10
C VAL A 72 -7.01 -7.94 -2.97
N ALA A 73 -6.62 -8.12 -4.24
CA ALA A 73 -6.47 -7.00 -5.17
C ALA A 73 -7.78 -6.25 -5.41
N ALA A 74 -8.90 -6.98 -5.57
CA ALA A 74 -10.21 -6.38 -5.75
C ALA A 74 -10.68 -5.62 -4.51
N GLU A 75 -10.52 -6.19 -3.32
CA GLU A 75 -10.86 -5.54 -2.05
C GLU A 75 -10.00 -4.29 -1.80
N ALA A 76 -8.70 -4.38 -2.04
CA ALA A 76 -7.78 -3.25 -1.94
C ALA A 76 -8.18 -2.13 -2.92
N ARG A 77 -8.55 -2.48 -4.16
CA ARG A 77 -9.02 -1.50 -5.13
C ARG A 77 -10.30 -0.81 -4.67
N ALA A 78 -11.27 -1.56 -4.18
CA ALA A 78 -12.52 -1.01 -3.65
C ALA A 78 -12.29 -0.14 -2.40
N ALA A 79 -11.32 -0.48 -1.55
CA ALA A 79 -10.90 0.36 -0.42
C ALA A 79 -10.27 1.69 -0.90
N PHE A 80 -9.40 1.63 -1.91
CA PHE A 80 -8.79 2.82 -2.49
C PHE A 80 -9.82 3.74 -3.19
N ASP A 81 -10.74 3.18 -3.98
CA ASP A 81 -11.77 3.98 -4.65
C ASP A 81 -12.67 4.70 -3.62
N ARG A 82 -12.88 4.11 -2.42
CA ARG A 82 -13.53 4.79 -1.28
C ARG A 82 -12.70 5.94 -0.72
N LEU A 83 -11.42 5.71 -0.48
CA LEU A 83 -10.49 6.71 0.04
C LEU A 83 -10.34 7.92 -0.90
N ASP A 84 -10.29 7.67 -2.21
CA ASP A 84 -10.18 8.68 -3.26
C ASP A 84 -11.53 9.36 -3.58
N GLY A 85 -12.62 8.90 -2.96
CA GLY A 85 -13.96 9.45 -3.15
C GLY A 85 -14.58 9.14 -4.52
N ARG A 86 -14.12 8.08 -5.18
CA ARG A 86 -14.63 7.57 -6.47
C ARG A 86 -15.67 6.46 -6.32
N SER A 87 -16.15 6.17 -5.12
CA SER A 87 -17.17 5.15 -4.87
C SER A 87 -18.41 5.32 -5.75
N ALA A 88 -18.66 4.35 -6.63
CA ALA A 88 -19.94 4.17 -7.31
C ALA A 88 -20.98 3.69 -6.29
N GLY A 89 -21.51 4.61 -5.48
CA GLY A 89 -22.37 4.24 -4.37
C GLY A 89 -22.72 5.38 -3.43
N SER A 90 -22.99 6.58 -3.94
CA SER A 90 -23.93 7.46 -3.24
C SER A 90 -25.29 6.75 -3.27
N ARG A 91 -25.64 6.08 -2.17
CA ARG A 91 -27.02 5.67 -1.92
C ARG A 91 -27.90 6.92 -2.16
N PRO A 92 -28.92 6.87 -3.04
CA PRO A 92 -29.84 8.01 -3.13
C PRO A 92 -30.39 8.28 -1.74
N PRO A 93 -30.58 9.56 -1.36
CA PRO A 93 -31.15 9.88 -0.05
C PRO A 93 -32.47 9.13 0.03
N VAL A 94 -32.58 8.27 1.03
CA VAL A 94 -33.90 7.76 1.41
C VAL A 94 -34.60 9.00 1.93
N ASP A 95 -35.65 9.46 1.23
CA ASP A 95 -36.53 10.51 1.73
C ASP A 95 -37.07 10.05 3.09
N ASP A 96 -36.41 10.45 4.17
CA ASP A 96 -36.90 10.30 5.52
C ASP A 96 -37.87 11.46 5.76
N PRO A 97 -39.18 11.21 5.97
CA PRO A 97 -40.17 12.25 6.21
C PRO A 97 -40.02 12.90 7.60
N SER A 98 -39.01 12.52 8.37
CA SER A 98 -38.66 13.13 9.65
C SER A 98 -37.80 14.37 9.39
N GLY A 99 -38.41 15.56 9.52
CA GLY A 99 -37.80 16.86 9.24
C GLY A 99 -36.69 17.29 10.20
N ASP A 100 -35.68 16.45 10.40
CA ASP A 100 -34.42 16.86 10.99
C ASP A 100 -33.53 17.49 9.90
N PRO A 101 -32.89 18.64 10.18
CA PRO A 101 -32.01 19.28 9.22
C PRO A 101 -30.87 18.30 8.86
N PRO A 102 -30.46 18.22 7.57
CA PRO A 102 -29.31 17.43 7.18
C PRO A 102 -28.12 17.92 7.99
N LEU A 103 -27.49 17.04 8.77
CA LEU A 103 -26.17 17.29 9.32
C LEU A 103 -25.22 17.44 8.14
N ASP A 104 -24.99 18.68 7.73
CA ASP A 104 -24.00 19.07 6.75
C ASP A 104 -22.65 18.41 7.12
N GLY A 105 -22.10 17.62 6.20
CA GLY A 105 -20.65 17.47 6.10
C GLY A 105 -19.98 16.23 6.69
N ALA A 106 -20.68 15.18 7.12
CA ALA A 106 -20.01 13.88 7.39
C ALA A 106 -19.69 13.16 6.07
N SER A 107 -18.78 13.74 5.28
CA SER A 107 -18.10 13.00 4.22
C SER A 107 -17.38 11.84 4.90
N GLY A 108 -17.78 10.60 4.60
CA GLY A 108 -17.18 9.37 5.09
C GLY A 108 -15.74 9.14 4.64
N ARG A 109 -14.89 10.15 4.86
CA ARG A 109 -13.49 10.22 4.49
C ARG A 109 -12.69 10.28 5.80
N PRO A 110 -11.64 9.45 5.95
CA PRO A 110 -10.83 9.45 7.15
C PRO A 110 -10.23 10.83 7.40
N ALA A 111 -10.11 11.22 8.68
CA ALA A 111 -9.44 12.45 9.09
C ALA A 111 -7.95 12.41 8.73
N ASP A 112 -7.34 13.57 8.50
CA ASP A 112 -5.94 13.65 8.06
C ASP A 112 -4.95 13.10 9.12
N ASP A 113 -5.28 13.18 10.41
CA ASP A 113 -4.48 12.59 11.49
C ASP A 113 -4.51 11.05 11.47
N ALA A 114 -5.63 10.44 11.08
CA ALA A 114 -5.73 9.00 10.90
C ALA A 114 -4.90 8.52 9.69
N LEU A 115 -4.84 9.33 8.63
CA LEU A 115 -3.96 9.10 7.49
C LEU A 115 -2.49 9.25 7.89
N ALA A 116 -2.15 10.25 8.71
CA ALA A 116 -0.79 10.44 9.21
C ALA A 116 -0.31 9.24 10.03
N GLY A 117 -1.15 8.74 10.94
CA GLY A 117 -0.84 7.58 11.77
C GLY A 117 -0.69 6.27 10.99
N SER A 118 -1.43 6.10 9.89
CA SER A 118 -1.42 4.87 9.08
C SER A 118 -0.47 4.89 7.88
N LEU A 119 0.08 6.06 7.50
CA LEU A 119 0.98 6.19 6.35
C LEU A 119 2.25 5.35 6.49
N ALA A 120 2.86 5.34 7.68
CA ALA A 120 4.07 4.57 7.95
C ALA A 120 3.81 3.06 7.83
N ASP A 121 2.71 2.58 8.40
CA ASP A 121 2.32 1.17 8.32
C ASP A 121 2.03 0.73 6.89
N LEU A 122 1.34 1.58 6.11
CA LEU A 122 1.07 1.33 4.70
C LEU A 122 2.36 1.26 3.88
N ALA A 123 3.29 2.19 4.11
CA ALA A 123 4.58 2.20 3.42
C ALA A 123 5.43 0.97 3.76
N LEU A 124 5.45 0.56 5.03
CA LEU A 124 6.16 -0.64 5.48
C LEU A 124 5.56 -1.91 4.85
N ALA A 125 4.23 -2.05 4.88
CA ALA A 125 3.55 -3.20 4.29
C ALA A 125 3.74 -3.27 2.76
N LEU A 126 3.82 -2.11 2.10
CA LEU A 126 4.11 -2.01 0.66
C LEU A 126 5.53 -2.48 0.36
N GLU A 127 6.51 -2.03 1.14
CA GLU A 127 7.92 -2.45 1.02
C GLU A 127 8.07 -3.95 1.26
N ASP A 128 7.50 -4.47 2.36
CA ASP A 128 7.52 -5.89 2.70
C ASP A 128 6.98 -6.76 1.55
N LEU A 129 5.86 -6.36 0.93
CA LEU A 129 5.29 -7.10 -0.20
C LEU A 129 6.19 -7.01 -1.44
N ALA A 130 6.68 -5.82 -1.76
CA ALA A 130 7.54 -5.60 -2.92
C ALA A 130 8.81 -6.47 -2.84
N LEU A 131 9.46 -6.51 -1.67
CA LEU A 131 10.64 -7.34 -1.44
C LEU A 131 10.30 -8.85 -1.48
N SER A 132 9.16 -9.24 -0.89
CA SER A 132 8.70 -10.64 -0.88
C SER A 132 8.35 -11.17 -2.26
N VAL A 133 7.91 -10.32 -3.19
CA VAL A 133 7.71 -10.70 -4.59
C VAL A 133 9.03 -10.69 -5.35
N ALA A 134 9.86 -9.66 -5.16
CA ALA A 134 11.11 -9.48 -5.90
C ALA A 134 12.11 -10.63 -5.70
N GLN A 135 12.13 -11.27 -4.53
CA GLN A 135 13.00 -12.43 -4.27
C GLN A 135 12.65 -13.67 -5.12
N HIS A 136 11.46 -13.73 -5.72
CA HIS A 136 10.97 -14.86 -6.52
C HIS A 136 10.81 -14.54 -8.00
N VAL A 137 11.13 -13.31 -8.40
CA VAL A 137 10.97 -12.84 -9.78
C VAL A 137 12.33 -12.45 -10.33
N ASP A 138 12.66 -13.00 -11.50
CA ASP A 138 13.85 -12.57 -12.23
C ASP A 138 13.67 -11.14 -12.75
N VAL A 139 14.33 -10.19 -12.10
CA VAL A 139 14.33 -8.79 -12.52
C VAL A 139 15.43 -8.60 -13.57
N SER A 140 15.05 -8.16 -14.77
CA SER A 140 16.06 -7.85 -15.78
C SER A 140 17.00 -6.74 -15.28
N PRO A 141 18.32 -6.80 -15.59
CA PRO A 141 19.26 -5.75 -15.20
C PRO A 141 18.85 -4.35 -15.68
N SER A 142 18.19 -4.27 -16.85
CA SER A 142 17.69 -3.01 -17.41
C SER A 142 16.53 -2.42 -16.59
N THR A 143 15.64 -3.26 -16.07
CA THR A 143 14.54 -2.87 -15.18
C THR A 143 15.08 -2.37 -13.85
N ALA A 144 16.02 -3.11 -13.25
CA ALA A 144 16.66 -2.71 -12.01
C ALA A 144 17.39 -1.36 -12.16
N ARG A 145 18.09 -1.15 -13.28
CA ARG A 145 18.74 0.12 -13.60
C ARG A 145 17.75 1.28 -13.71
N ALA A 146 16.65 1.10 -14.45
CA ALA A 146 15.64 2.14 -14.60
C ALA A 146 15.01 2.53 -13.24
N ALA A 147 14.74 1.55 -12.37
CA ALA A 147 14.25 1.79 -11.02
C ALA A 147 15.26 2.59 -10.17
N LEU A 148 16.55 2.24 -10.24
CA LEU A 148 17.61 2.98 -9.56
C LEU A 148 17.75 4.43 -10.06
N GLU A 149 17.68 4.65 -11.38
CA GLU A 149 17.73 5.99 -11.97
C GLU A 149 16.56 6.86 -11.49
N LEU A 150 15.35 6.29 -11.38
CA LEU A 150 14.18 6.96 -10.82
C LEU A 150 14.35 7.28 -9.33
N LEU A 151 14.87 6.34 -8.53
CA LEU A 151 15.17 6.56 -7.11
C LEU A 151 16.17 7.71 -6.93
N VAL A 152 17.24 7.74 -7.74
CA VAL A 152 18.24 8.82 -7.71
C VAL A 152 17.63 10.16 -8.11
N ALA A 153 16.80 10.18 -9.18
CA ALA A 153 16.12 11.39 -9.62
C ALA A 153 15.10 11.90 -8.58
N SER A 154 14.47 11.01 -7.83
CA SER A 154 13.56 11.34 -6.72
C SER A 154 14.32 11.90 -5.52
N ALA A 155 15.38 11.21 -5.08
CA ALA A 155 16.20 11.60 -3.94
C ALA A 155 16.83 13.00 -4.10
N ARG A 156 17.25 13.35 -5.32
CA ARG A 156 17.77 14.70 -5.65
C ARG A 156 16.76 15.82 -5.45
N ARG A 157 15.47 15.52 -5.49
CA ARG A 157 14.38 16.49 -5.31
C ARG A 157 13.88 16.58 -3.86
N SER A 158 14.34 15.69 -2.98
CA SER A 158 13.91 15.62 -1.58
C SER A 158 14.95 16.21 -0.62
N ARG A 159 14.46 16.89 0.44
CA ARG A 159 15.28 17.62 1.42
C ARG A 159 16.19 16.72 2.29
N GLY A 160 16.09 15.39 2.17
CA GLY A 160 16.99 14.42 2.82
C GLY A 160 17.37 13.23 1.93
N GLY A 161 16.91 13.20 0.67
CA GLY A 161 17.03 12.00 -0.16
C GLY A 161 18.48 11.60 -0.48
N LEU A 162 19.37 12.57 -0.65
CA LEU A 162 20.80 12.30 -0.90
C LEU A 162 21.49 11.63 0.29
N ALA A 163 21.13 11.99 1.52
CA ALA A 163 21.66 11.35 2.72
C ALA A 163 21.15 9.90 2.86
N SER A 164 19.88 9.65 2.52
CA SER A 164 19.32 8.29 2.46
C SER A 164 20.00 7.42 1.41
N LEU A 165 20.31 7.97 0.23
CA LEU A 165 21.06 7.24 -0.81
C LEU A 165 22.49 6.90 -0.37
N ASP A 166 23.17 7.82 0.31
CA ASP A 166 24.52 7.56 0.81
C ASP A 166 24.51 6.48 1.91
N GLY A 167 23.50 6.50 2.79
CA GLY A 167 23.25 5.43 3.77
C GLY A 167 23.01 4.07 3.10
N PHE A 168 22.14 4.03 2.08
CA PHE A 168 21.85 2.83 1.31
C PHE A 168 23.10 2.28 0.60
N ALA A 169 23.88 3.13 -0.07
CA ALA A 169 25.11 2.72 -0.75
C ALA A 169 26.14 2.15 0.23
N ARG A 170 26.24 2.70 1.44
CA ARG A 170 27.12 2.17 2.50
C ARG A 170 26.65 0.79 2.97
N SER A 171 25.35 0.61 3.14
CA SER A 171 24.74 -0.68 3.51
C SER A 171 25.04 -1.76 2.46
N LEU A 172 24.86 -1.46 1.17
CA LEU A 172 25.15 -2.40 0.08
C LEU A 172 26.60 -2.88 0.08
N ARG A 173 27.56 -1.97 0.27
CA ARG A 173 28.97 -2.34 0.36
C ARG A 173 29.24 -3.25 1.55
N ALA A 174 28.65 -2.94 2.70
CA ALA A 174 28.79 -3.79 3.89
C ALA A 174 28.24 -5.20 3.68
N THR A 175 27.11 -5.35 2.96
CA THR A 175 26.57 -6.67 2.62
C THR A 175 27.41 -7.43 1.60
N GLU A 176 27.99 -6.73 0.61
CA GLU A 176 28.88 -7.34 -0.38
C GLU A 176 30.18 -7.83 0.28
N ASP A 177 30.74 -7.04 1.20
CA ASP A 177 31.92 -7.42 1.98
C ASP A 177 31.62 -8.61 2.89
N ALA A 178 30.45 -8.66 3.54
CA ALA A 178 30.03 -9.78 4.36
C ALA A 178 29.82 -11.08 3.55
N ALA A 179 29.42 -10.99 2.29
CA ALA A 179 29.24 -12.15 1.41
C ALA A 179 30.55 -12.73 0.85
N ARG A 180 31.68 -12.02 0.99
CA ARG A 180 33.01 -12.44 0.50
C ARG A 180 33.88 -13.10 1.58
N VAL A 181 33.45 -13.13 2.84
CA VAL A 181 34.13 -13.72 4.00
C VAL A 181 33.57 -15.10 4.29
#